data_AF-A0A6V7H0Y3-F1
#
_entry.id   AF-A0A6V7H0Y3-F1
#
_cell.length_a   1.000
_cell.length_b   1.000
_cell.length_c   1.000
_cell.angle_alpha   90.00
_cell.angle_beta   90.00
_cell.angle_gamma   90.00
#
_symmetry.space_group_name_H-M   'P 1'
#
loop_
_entity.id
_entity.type
_entity.pdbx_description
1 polymer ?
#
loop_
_entity_poly.entity_id
_entity_poly.type
_entity_poly.pdbx_seq_one_letter_code
_entity_poly.pdbx_strand_id
1 'polypeptide(L)'
;MDNEFTRSMWNYPFKLTYRLILREKELHFNIGVYNPSKDHTFSFNLLLHTYFKVPDVRRCQITGLHGCTFIDKTRDNQIFQEGRDVVTVCEWTDRIYQNTQPEHIITNVVSGRKMRVQKYNFPDTVVWNPWQEKARDIPDFGDDEFPNMICVESGHVSSPVILLPGTAFEASQILQ
;
A
#
# COMPACT_ATOMS: atom_id res chain seq x y z
N MET A 1 -9.28 -13.95 10.37
CA MET A 1 -9.81 -15.32 10.15
C MET A 1 -11.32 -15.22 10.15
N ASP A 2 -12.02 -16.04 9.37
CA ASP A 2 -13.48 -16.11 9.41
C ASP A 2 -13.94 -16.70 10.76
N ASN A 3 -14.49 -15.86 11.63
CA ASN A 3 -14.98 -16.20 12.97
C ASN A 3 -16.13 -15.27 13.40
N GLU A 4 -16.77 -15.57 14.54
CA GLU A 4 -17.92 -14.81 15.06
C GLU A 4 -17.68 -13.30 15.14
N PHE A 5 -16.50 -12.88 15.59
CA PHE A 5 -16.13 -11.47 15.69
C PHE A 5 -16.07 -10.80 14.30
N THR A 6 -15.42 -11.41 13.31
CA THR A 6 -15.41 -10.86 11.95
C THR A 6 -16.78 -10.87 11.31
N ARG A 7 -17.61 -11.88 11.61
CA ARG A 7 -18.98 -12.00 11.09
C ARG A 7 -19.95 -10.98 11.67
N SER A 8 -19.74 -10.55 12.91
CA SER A 8 -20.57 -9.49 13.51
C SER A 8 -20.32 -8.13 12.86
N MET A 9 -19.13 -7.90 12.30
CA MET A 9 -18.78 -6.67 11.58
C MET A 9 -19.07 -6.75 10.08
N TRP A 10 -18.78 -7.90 9.46
CA TRP A 10 -18.92 -8.12 8.02
C TRP A 10 -19.26 -9.59 7.74
N ASN A 11 -20.54 -9.87 7.52
CA ASN A 11 -21.07 -11.23 7.49
C ASN A 11 -20.87 -11.96 6.14
N TYR A 12 -19.62 -12.10 5.69
CA TYR A 12 -19.27 -12.92 4.52
C TYR A 12 -18.27 -14.02 4.89
N PRO A 13 -18.41 -15.24 4.34
CA PRO A 13 -17.39 -16.25 4.50
C PRO A 13 -16.19 -15.90 3.64
N PHE A 14 -14.98 -16.06 4.16
CA PHE A 14 -13.76 -15.81 3.40
C PHE A 14 -12.60 -16.67 3.91
N LYS A 15 -11.64 -16.94 3.03
CA LYS A 15 -10.34 -17.50 3.43
C LYS A 15 -9.24 -16.57 2.96
N LEU A 16 -8.43 -16.11 3.91
CA LEU A 16 -7.24 -15.31 3.64
C LEU A 16 -6.00 -16.20 3.81
N THR A 17 -5.12 -16.20 2.82
CA THR A 17 -3.79 -16.82 2.89
C THR A 17 -2.73 -15.76 2.71
N TYR A 18 -1.72 -15.74 3.58
CA TYR A 18 -0.60 -14.82 3.48
C TYR A 18 0.70 -15.62 3.64
N ARG A 19 1.53 -15.61 2.59
CA ARG A 19 2.78 -16.36 2.52
C ARG A 19 3.95 -15.38 2.37
N LEU A 20 4.85 -15.44 3.34
CA LEU A 20 6.11 -14.72 3.33
C LEU A 20 7.24 -15.65 2.88
N ILE A 21 8.08 -15.19 1.95
CA ILE A 21 9.28 -15.91 1.53
C ILE A 21 10.46 -14.96 1.69
N LEU A 22 11.35 -15.29 2.62
CA LEU A 22 12.62 -14.59 2.81
C LEU A 22 13.70 -15.27 1.97
N ARG A 23 14.34 -14.50 1.09
CA ARG A 23 15.54 -14.88 0.34
C ARG A 23 16.68 -13.96 0.75
N GLU A 24 17.90 -14.27 0.31
CA GLU A 24 19.11 -13.52 0.69
C GLU A 24 18.99 -12.00 0.42
N LYS A 25 18.38 -11.61 -0.71
CA LYS A 25 18.25 -10.21 -1.13
C LYS A 25 16.82 -9.80 -1.44
N GLU A 26 15.84 -10.63 -1.09
CA GLU A 26 14.45 -10.40 -1.48
C GLU A 26 13.49 -10.82 -0.38
N LEU A 27 12.43 -10.05 -0.19
CA LEU A 27 11.30 -10.42 0.66
C LEU A 27 10.03 -10.44 -0.19
N HIS A 28 9.43 -11.62 -0.31
CA HIS A 28 8.22 -11.84 -1.09
C HIS A 28 7.02 -11.93 -0.18
N PHE A 29 5.96 -11.27 -0.60
CA PHE A 29 4.66 -11.20 0.04
C PHE A 29 3.64 -11.73 -0.96
N ASN A 30 3.02 -12.87 -0.68
CA ASN A 30 1.96 -13.42 -1.53
C ASN A 30 0.69 -13.49 -0.71
N ILE A 31 -0.39 -12.87 -1.20
CA ILE A 31 -1.67 -12.81 -0.51
C ILE A 31 -2.76 -13.36 -1.41
N GLY A 32 -3.63 -14.18 -0.83
CA GLY A 32 -4.75 -14.81 -1.51
C GLY A 32 -6.03 -14.62 -0.71
N VAL A 33 -7.10 -14.23 -1.39
CA VAL A 33 -8.46 -14.13 -0.82
C VAL A 33 -9.34 -15.08 -1.60
N TYR A 34 -9.97 -16.03 -0.91
CA TYR A 34 -10.91 -16.99 -1.52
C TYR A 34 -12.31 -16.75 -0.98
N ASN A 35 -13.30 -16.75 -1.87
CA ASN A 35 -14.71 -16.73 -1.54
C ASN A 35 -15.28 -18.16 -1.53
N PRO A 36 -15.44 -18.80 -0.35
CA PRO A 36 -16.02 -20.14 -0.25
C PRO A 36 -17.56 -20.16 -0.34
N SER A 37 -18.21 -18.99 -0.48
CA SER A 37 -19.66 -18.92 -0.65
C SER A 37 -20.10 -19.69 -1.89
N LYS A 38 -21.34 -20.18 -1.86
CA LYS A 38 -21.96 -20.87 -3.01
C LYS A 38 -22.74 -19.92 -3.91
N ASP A 39 -23.20 -18.80 -3.36
CA ASP A 39 -24.20 -17.92 -3.96
C ASP A 39 -23.95 -16.43 -3.69
N HIS A 40 -23.17 -16.08 -2.67
CA HIS A 40 -22.88 -14.69 -2.34
C HIS A 40 -21.56 -14.18 -2.91
N THR A 41 -21.66 -13.14 -3.74
CA THR A 41 -20.52 -12.29 -4.13
C THR A 41 -20.18 -11.34 -2.98
N PHE A 42 -18.90 -11.06 -2.76
CA PHE A 42 -18.48 -9.96 -1.90
C PHE A 42 -17.47 -9.07 -2.60
N SER A 43 -17.26 -7.88 -2.06
CA SER A 43 -16.21 -6.99 -2.53
C SER A 43 -15.32 -6.56 -1.37
N PHE A 44 -14.06 -6.26 -1.68
CA PHE A 44 -13.06 -5.87 -0.68
C PHE A 44 -11.99 -4.97 -1.30
N ASN A 45 -11.32 -4.20 -0.45
CA ASN A 45 -10.03 -3.60 -0.77
C ASN A 45 -8.91 -4.40 -0.13
N LEU A 46 -7.73 -4.40 -0.76
CA LEU A 46 -6.56 -5.05 -0.22
C LEU A 46 -5.32 -4.22 -0.47
N LEU A 47 -4.48 -4.08 0.54
CA LEU A 47 -3.25 -3.32 0.44
C LEU A 47 -2.20 -3.86 1.43
N LEU A 48 -0.93 -3.74 1.07
CA LEU A 48 0.21 -4.00 1.94
C LEU A 48 0.79 -2.67 2.44
N HIS A 49 0.45 -2.29 3.67
CA HIS A 49 0.81 -1.01 4.29
C HIS A 49 2.28 -0.98 4.70
N THR A 50 3.17 -0.95 3.70
CA THR A 50 4.59 -1.20 3.87
C THR A 50 5.32 0.08 4.29
N TYR A 51 5.85 0.09 5.51
CA TYR A 51 6.69 1.15 6.05
C TYR A 51 8.16 0.91 5.68
N PHE A 52 8.77 1.83 4.94
CA PHE A 52 10.20 1.81 4.66
C PHE A 52 10.94 2.73 5.63
N LYS A 53 11.94 2.17 6.32
CA LYS A 53 12.85 2.94 7.16
C LYS A 53 13.80 3.76 6.28
N VAL A 54 13.81 5.07 6.50
CA VAL A 54 14.65 6.04 5.78
C VAL A 54 15.38 6.93 6.78
N PRO A 55 16.57 7.47 6.49
CA PRO A 55 17.21 8.45 7.36
C PRO A 55 16.45 9.77 7.42
N ASP A 56 15.86 10.18 6.29
CA ASP A 56 15.09 11.41 6.15
C ASP A 56 14.16 11.32 4.93
N VAL A 57 12.85 11.35 5.18
CA VAL A 57 11.80 11.26 4.16
C VAL A 57 11.91 12.38 3.11
N ARG A 58 12.38 13.56 3.49
CA ARG A 58 12.54 14.72 2.60
C ARG A 58 13.58 14.49 1.51
N ARG A 59 14.46 13.51 1.71
CA ARG A 59 15.52 13.11 0.77
C ARG A 59 15.16 11.87 -0.05
N CYS A 60 13.98 11.30 0.17
CA CYS A 60 13.51 10.13 -0.56
C CYS A 60 12.91 10.56 -1.90
N GLN A 61 13.18 9.77 -2.94
CA GLN A 61 12.59 9.92 -4.25
C GLN A 61 11.93 8.61 -4.65
N ILE A 62 10.71 8.68 -5.16
CA ILE A 62 9.94 7.53 -5.64
C ILE A 62 9.73 7.68 -7.15
N THR A 63 10.09 6.65 -7.90
CA THR A 63 9.95 6.59 -9.37
C THR A 63 8.74 5.75 -9.79
N GLY A 64 8.34 5.85 -11.06
CA GLY A 64 7.27 5.04 -11.63
C GLY A 64 5.85 5.58 -11.38
N LEU A 65 5.75 6.84 -10.92
CA LEU A 65 4.48 7.53 -10.66
C LEU A 65 4.22 8.70 -11.61
N HIS A 66 5.19 9.10 -12.44
CA HIS A 66 5.02 10.14 -13.44
C HIS A 66 3.84 9.82 -14.38
N GLY A 67 3.01 10.82 -14.65
CA GLY A 67 1.82 10.73 -15.49
C GLY A 67 0.62 10.05 -14.83
N CYS A 68 0.78 9.43 -13.65
CA CYS A 68 -0.32 8.77 -12.95
C CYS A 68 -1.31 9.79 -12.38
N THR A 69 -2.58 9.44 -12.44
CA THR A 69 -3.62 10.13 -11.69
C THR A 69 -3.58 9.68 -10.23
N PHE A 70 -3.77 10.61 -9.29
CA PHE A 70 -3.86 10.28 -7.88
C PHE A 70 -4.97 11.04 -7.16
N ILE A 71 -5.52 10.40 -6.13
CA ILE A 71 -6.44 10.99 -5.16
C ILE A 71 -5.63 11.47 -3.97
N ASP A 72 -5.72 12.75 -3.62
CA ASP A 72 -5.05 13.32 -2.44
C ASP A 72 -6.03 13.47 -1.27
N LYS A 73 -5.91 12.59 -0.26
CA LYS A 73 -6.82 12.62 0.90
C LYS A 73 -6.57 13.81 1.81
N THR A 74 -5.43 14.47 1.70
CA THR A 74 -5.11 15.71 2.44
C THR A 74 -5.77 16.95 1.83
N ARG A 75 -6.34 16.80 0.62
CA ARG A 75 -7.03 17.83 -0.15
C ARG A 75 -8.46 17.40 -0.48
N ASP A 76 -9.19 16.89 0.52
CA ASP A 76 -10.59 16.47 0.39
C ASP A 76 -10.86 15.46 -0.74
N ASN A 77 -9.93 14.54 -0.98
CA ASN A 77 -9.97 13.54 -2.06
C ASN A 77 -10.00 14.15 -3.47
N GLN A 78 -9.45 15.35 -3.65
CA GLN A 78 -9.25 15.93 -4.98
C GLN A 78 -8.33 15.05 -5.84
N ILE A 79 -8.59 15.07 -7.14
CA ILE A 79 -7.88 14.29 -8.14
C ILE A 79 -6.86 15.17 -8.85
N PHE A 80 -5.63 14.69 -8.94
CA PHE A 80 -4.51 15.37 -9.59
C PHE A 80 -3.78 14.42 -10.54
N GLN A 81 -2.89 14.96 -11.36
CA GLN A 81 -1.95 14.19 -12.17
C GLN A 81 -0.52 14.51 -11.74
N GLU A 82 0.29 13.46 -11.57
CA GLU A 82 1.69 13.62 -11.19
C GLU A 82 2.55 14.02 -12.39
N GLY A 83 2.88 15.31 -12.47
CA GLY A 83 3.75 15.84 -13.53
C GLY A 83 5.25 15.66 -13.27
N ARG A 84 5.67 15.34 -12.04
CA ARG A 84 7.09 15.19 -11.69
C ARG A 84 7.63 13.85 -12.18
N ASP A 85 8.91 13.82 -12.56
CA ASP A 85 9.60 12.57 -12.91
C ASP A 85 9.80 11.67 -11.68
N VAL A 86 9.99 12.29 -10.52
CA VAL A 86 10.14 11.63 -9.22
C VAL A 86 9.26 12.30 -8.18
N VAL A 87 8.60 11.48 -7.36
CA VAL A 87 7.80 11.95 -6.24
C VAL A 87 8.72 12.16 -5.03
N THR A 88 8.62 13.35 -4.43
CA THR A 88 9.21 13.69 -3.14
C THR A 88 8.11 14.09 -2.15
N VAL A 89 8.39 13.90 -0.86
CA VAL A 89 7.46 14.16 0.24
C VAL A 89 8.06 15.21 1.17
N CYS A 90 7.42 16.38 1.24
CA CYS A 90 7.87 17.54 2.01
C CYS A 90 6.77 18.13 2.92
N GLU A 91 5.64 17.44 3.01
CA GLU A 91 4.45 17.84 3.76
C GLU A 91 3.65 16.56 4.11
N TRP A 92 2.61 16.72 4.93
CA TRP A 92 1.63 15.65 5.15
C TRP A 92 1.12 15.14 3.81
N THR A 93 1.30 13.84 3.57
CA THR A 93 0.99 13.20 2.29
C THR A 93 0.18 11.94 2.56
N ASP A 94 -0.96 11.81 1.89
CA ASP A 94 -1.80 10.60 1.83
C ASP A 94 -2.42 10.53 0.44
N ARG A 95 -1.68 9.92 -0.50
CA ARG A 95 -2.00 9.93 -1.92
C ARG A 95 -2.19 8.51 -2.45
N ILE A 96 -3.32 8.25 -3.09
CA ILE A 96 -3.59 7.00 -3.81
C ILE A 96 -3.31 7.23 -5.29
N TYR A 97 -2.16 6.76 -5.78
CA TYR A 97 -1.87 6.75 -7.22
C TYR A 97 -2.57 5.55 -7.86
N GLN A 98 -3.32 5.81 -8.92
CA GLN A 98 -4.17 4.82 -9.59
C GLN A 98 -3.48 4.23 -10.81
N ASN A 99 -3.70 2.93 -11.07
CA ASN A 99 -3.21 2.22 -12.26
C ASN A 99 -1.71 2.45 -12.53
N THR A 100 -0.90 2.35 -11.48
CA THR A 100 0.53 2.63 -11.56
C THR A 100 1.30 1.46 -12.19
N GLN A 101 2.53 1.74 -12.61
CA GLN A 101 3.44 0.70 -13.09
C GLN A 101 3.66 -0.38 -12.01
N PRO A 102 3.92 -1.64 -12.40
CA PRO A 102 4.13 -2.73 -11.44
C PRO A 102 5.45 -2.61 -10.67
N GLU A 103 6.26 -1.58 -10.91
CA GLU A 103 7.56 -1.38 -10.28
C GLU A 103 7.78 0.05 -9.85
N HIS A 104 8.33 0.21 -8.64
CA HIS A 104 8.78 1.48 -8.08
C HIS A 104 10.18 1.33 -7.49
N ILE A 105 11.03 2.33 -7.71
CA ILE A 105 12.30 2.47 -6.99
C ILE A 105 12.16 3.62 -5.98
N ILE A 106 12.46 3.31 -4.72
CA ILE A 106 12.52 4.26 -3.61
C ILE A 106 13.99 4.47 -3.27
N THR A 107 14.47 5.71 -3.32
CA THR A 107 15.85 6.04 -2.95
C THR A 107 15.96 6.35 -1.45
N ASN A 108 17.18 6.31 -0.93
CA ASN A 108 17.51 6.66 0.45
C ASN A 108 16.84 5.75 1.51
N VAL A 109 16.53 4.51 1.15
CA VAL A 109 16.04 3.47 2.07
C VAL A 109 17.22 2.80 2.77
N VAL A 110 17.12 2.52 4.07
CA VAL A 110 18.12 1.77 4.88
C VAL A 110 19.57 2.19 4.58
N SER A 111 20.06 3.21 5.29
CA SER A 111 21.44 3.71 5.16
C SER A 111 21.82 4.17 3.74
N GLY A 112 20.87 4.76 3.00
CA GLY A 112 21.12 5.41 1.71
C GLY A 112 21.00 4.50 0.48
N ARG A 113 20.55 3.26 0.64
CA ARG A 113 20.34 2.32 -0.48
C ARG A 113 19.06 2.66 -1.26
N LYS A 114 18.87 1.94 -2.36
CA LYS A 114 17.60 1.92 -3.09
C LYS A 114 16.83 0.68 -2.68
N MET A 115 15.51 0.79 -2.66
CA MET A 115 14.59 -0.32 -2.50
C MET A 115 13.73 -0.40 -3.75
N ARG A 116 13.70 -1.58 -4.35
CA ARG A 116 12.83 -1.89 -5.48
C ARG A 116 11.59 -2.60 -4.96
N VAL A 117 10.43 -2.04 -5.27
CA VAL A 117 9.12 -2.64 -4.99
C VAL A 117 8.57 -3.12 -6.32
N GLN A 118 8.36 -4.42 -6.44
CA GLN A 118 7.59 -5.00 -7.54
C GLN A 118 6.24 -5.48 -7.02
N LYS A 119 5.18 -5.26 -7.78
CA LYS A 119 3.83 -5.65 -7.40
C LYS A 119 3.10 -6.36 -8.53
N TYR A 120 2.24 -7.30 -8.17
CA TYR A 120 1.38 -8.05 -9.08
C TYR A 120 -0.06 -8.01 -8.57
N ASN A 121 -1.00 -7.73 -9.48
CA ASN A 121 -2.43 -7.61 -9.21
C ASN A 121 -2.80 -6.58 -8.11
N PHE A 122 -1.92 -5.61 -7.91
CA PHE A 122 -2.14 -4.40 -7.12
C PHE A 122 -2.06 -3.21 -8.09
N PRO A 123 -3.19 -2.71 -8.62
CA PRO A 123 -3.17 -1.62 -9.60
C PRO A 123 -2.75 -0.27 -9.00
N ASP A 124 -2.92 -0.08 -7.70
CA ASP A 124 -2.70 1.20 -7.04
C ASP A 124 -1.41 1.20 -6.21
N THR A 125 -0.88 2.40 -5.98
CA THR A 125 0.23 2.63 -5.04
C THR A 125 -0.15 3.77 -4.11
N VAL A 126 -0.17 3.53 -2.80
CA VAL A 126 -0.36 4.60 -1.81
C VAL A 126 1.00 5.12 -1.38
N VAL A 127 1.15 6.44 -1.32
CA VAL A 127 2.29 7.11 -0.70
C VAL A 127 1.80 7.87 0.51
N TRP A 128 2.35 7.55 1.68
CA TRP A 128 1.91 8.15 2.93
C TRP A 128 3.07 8.53 3.86
N ASN A 129 2.95 9.72 4.45
CA ASN A 129 3.75 10.18 5.58
C ASN A 129 2.89 11.17 6.39
N PRO A 130 2.73 10.98 7.71
CA PRO A 130 1.81 11.78 8.52
C PRO A 130 2.30 13.21 8.72
N TRP A 131 3.60 13.45 8.57
CA TRP A 131 4.23 14.69 8.98
C TRP A 131 4.05 14.99 10.48
N GLN A 132 4.59 16.12 10.94
CA GLN A 132 4.70 16.43 12.37
C GLN A 132 3.35 16.53 13.08
N GLU A 133 2.37 17.22 12.49
CA GLU A 133 1.09 17.45 13.15
C GLU A 133 0.27 16.16 13.27
N LYS A 134 0.14 15.36 12.21
CA LYS A 134 -0.60 14.10 12.29
C LYS A 134 0.14 13.01 13.05
N ALA A 135 1.48 13.02 13.09
CA ALA A 135 2.22 12.06 13.90
C ALA A 135 1.82 12.15 15.38
N ARG A 136 1.69 13.38 15.93
CA ARG A 136 1.28 13.62 17.32
C ARG A 136 -0.14 13.16 17.64
N ASP A 137 -1.01 13.09 16.62
CA ASP A 137 -2.40 12.67 16.77
C ASP A 137 -2.55 11.13 16.78
N ILE A 138 -1.49 10.37 16.45
CA ILE A 138 -1.51 8.91 16.36
C ILE A 138 -0.99 8.33 17.69
N PRO A 139 -1.83 7.73 18.55
CA PRO A 139 -1.45 7.37 19.91
C PRO A 139 -0.32 6.32 20.02
N ASP A 140 -0.12 5.52 18.98
CA ASP A 140 0.89 4.46 18.89
C ASP A 140 2.07 4.82 17.97
N PHE A 141 2.24 6.10 17.63
CA PHE A 141 3.32 6.62 16.79
C PHE A 141 4.13 7.70 17.53
N GLY A 142 5.46 7.68 17.44
CA GLY A 142 6.28 8.70 18.09
C GLY A 142 6.22 10.04 17.35
N ASP A 143 6.08 11.14 18.10
CA ASP A 143 5.96 12.51 17.58
C ASP A 143 7.02 12.87 16.52
N ASP A 144 8.25 12.37 16.70
CA ASP A 144 9.41 12.66 15.86
C ASP A 144 9.80 11.49 14.93
N GLU A 145 8.94 10.47 14.76
CA GLU A 145 9.24 9.30 13.93
C GLU A 145 8.93 9.51 12.44
N PHE A 146 8.08 10.48 12.10
CA PHE A 146 7.68 10.75 10.70
C PHE A 146 8.85 11.00 9.75
N PRO A 147 9.97 11.67 10.13
CA PRO A 147 11.07 11.90 9.21
C PRO A 147 11.79 10.60 8.83
N ASN A 148 11.68 9.55 9.65
CA ASN A 148 12.44 8.31 9.47
C ASN A 148 11.66 7.20 8.75
N MET A 149 10.49 7.52 8.19
CA MET A 149 9.69 6.56 7.46
C MET A 149 9.07 7.15 6.19
N ILE A 150 8.78 6.27 5.24
CA ILE A 150 7.85 6.54 4.14
C ILE A 150 7.05 5.28 3.87
N CYS A 151 5.73 5.42 3.72
CA CYS A 151 4.91 4.32 3.25
C CYS A 151 4.83 4.38 1.73
N VAL A 152 5.13 3.26 1.09
CA VAL A 152 4.88 3.04 -0.34
C VAL A 152 4.21 1.68 -0.46
N GLU A 153 2.92 1.71 -0.71
CA GLU A 153 2.03 0.60 -0.39
C GLU A 153 1.41 0.03 -1.67
N SER A 154 1.63 -1.24 -1.94
CA SER A 154 0.97 -1.92 -3.06
C SER A 154 -0.48 -2.21 -2.70
N GLY A 155 -1.45 -1.75 -3.50
CA GLY A 155 -2.86 -1.94 -3.18
C GLY A 155 -3.82 -2.04 -4.35
N HIS A 156 -5.05 -2.44 -4.02
CA HIS A 156 -6.25 -2.39 -4.84
C HIS A 156 -7.32 -1.71 -3.98
N VAL A 157 -7.27 -0.37 -4.00
CA VAL A 157 -7.93 0.52 -3.03
C VAL A 157 -8.65 1.68 -3.70
N SER A 158 -8.28 2.04 -4.93
CA SER A 158 -9.00 3.06 -5.70
C SER A 158 -10.35 2.56 -6.22
N SER A 159 -10.50 1.24 -6.32
CA SER A 159 -11.76 0.53 -6.52
C SER A 159 -11.72 -0.82 -5.80
N PRO A 160 -12.88 -1.40 -5.43
CA PRO A 160 -12.91 -2.69 -4.77
C PRO A 160 -12.76 -3.85 -5.75
N VAL A 161 -12.07 -4.90 -5.31
CA VAL A 161 -12.14 -6.22 -5.95
C VAL A 161 -13.52 -6.78 -5.75
N ILE A 162 -14.18 -7.24 -6.82
CA ILE A 162 -15.44 -7.99 -6.75
C ILE A 162 -15.11 -9.48 -6.89
N LEU A 163 -15.43 -10.29 -5.87
CA LEU A 163 -15.07 -11.70 -5.82
C LEU A 163 -16.31 -12.60 -5.82
N LEU A 164 -16.48 -13.33 -6.91
CA LEU A 164 -17.62 -14.24 -7.15
C LEU A 164 -17.53 -15.49 -6.27
N PRO A 165 -18.67 -16.17 -6.01
CA PRO A 165 -18.70 -17.48 -5.33
C PRO A 165 -17.71 -18.49 -5.93
N GLY A 166 -16.94 -19.16 -5.08
CA GLY A 166 -15.98 -20.19 -5.49
C GLY A 166 -14.73 -19.67 -6.21
N THR A 167 -14.51 -18.36 -6.28
CA THR A 167 -13.33 -17.78 -6.94
C THR A 167 -12.28 -17.25 -5.94
N ALA A 168 -11.05 -17.08 -6.43
CA ALA A 168 -9.94 -16.57 -5.65
C ALA A 168 -9.29 -15.35 -6.33
N PHE A 169 -8.82 -14.43 -5.51
CA PHE A 169 -7.97 -13.31 -5.88
C PHE A 169 -6.58 -13.54 -5.31
N GLU A 170 -5.54 -13.34 -6.11
CA GLU A 170 -4.15 -13.44 -5.69
C GLU A 170 -3.40 -12.18 -6.09
N ALA A 171 -2.60 -11.65 -5.17
CA ALA A 171 -1.73 -10.50 -5.39
C ALA A 171 -0.39 -10.70 -4.68
N SER A 172 0.64 -9.99 -5.12
CA SER A 172 1.95 -10.09 -4.49
C SER A 172 2.75 -8.80 -4.52
N GLN A 173 3.70 -8.70 -3.60
CA GLN A 173 4.73 -7.68 -3.55
C GLN A 173 6.09 -8.36 -3.34
N ILE A 174 7.11 -7.86 -4.01
CA ILE A 174 8.50 -8.27 -3.81
C ILE A 174 9.31 -7.02 -3.48
N LEU A 175 10.07 -7.08 -2.40
CA LEU A 175 11.02 -6.05 -1.98
C LEU A 175 12.44 -6.54 -2.25
N GLN A 176 13.27 -5.72 -2.92
CA GLN A 176 14.64 -6.06 -3.34
C GLN A 176 15.61 -4.88 -3.21
#